data_AF-A0A7Y8CLM1-F1
#
_entry.id   AF-A0A7Y8CLM1-F1
#
_cell.length_a   1.000
_cell.length_b   1.000
_cell.length_c   1.000
_cell.angle_alpha   90.00
_cell.angle_beta   90.00
_cell.angle_gamma   90.00
#
_symmetry.space_group_name_H-M   'P 1'
#
loop_
_entity.id
_entity.type
_entity.pdbx_description
1 polymer ?
#
loop_
_entity_poly.entity_id
_entity_poly.type
_entity_poly.pdbx_seq_one_letter_code
_entity_poly.pdbx_strand_id
1 'polypeptide(L)'
;MRNEITFQAASDELITRYGFAGHTASAYLNGYAHLRSGTPMKATINNAGLRLMPGYDRNPDVVVQVLLRAQGICEACAKPAPFRRSSNGTPYLEVHHIVQLAHGGDDSVDNAQALCPNCHREMHFGVQA
;
A
#
# COMPACT_ATOMS: atom_id res chain seq x y z
N MET A 1 -42.15 1.88 12.99
CA MET A 1 -41.44 1.90 11.69
C MET A 1 -40.01 2.28 11.99
N ARG A 2 -39.03 1.41 11.71
CA ARG A 2 -37.62 1.76 11.88
C ARG A 2 -37.25 2.71 10.73
N ASN A 3 -36.75 3.91 11.05
CA ASN A 3 -36.20 4.81 10.04
C ASN A 3 -34.93 4.16 9.47
N GLU A 4 -35.07 3.48 8.34
CA GLU A 4 -33.91 3.02 7.58
C GLU A 4 -33.25 4.26 6.97
N ILE A 5 -32.00 4.52 7.36
CA ILE A 5 -31.19 5.58 6.77
C ILE A 5 -30.65 5.09 5.43
N THR A 6 -30.57 5.99 4.44
CA THR A 6 -30.01 5.65 3.14
C THR A 6 -28.53 5.31 3.26
N PHE A 7 -28.01 4.51 2.33
CA PHE A 7 -26.59 4.14 2.32
C PHE A 7 -25.68 5.38 2.33
N GLN A 8 -26.05 6.41 1.56
CA GLN A 8 -25.28 7.65 1.48
C GLN A 8 -25.27 8.37 2.83
N ALA A 9 -26.44 8.56 3.45
CA ALA A 9 -26.54 9.23 4.74
C ALA A 9 -25.78 8.48 5.85
N ALA A 10 -25.84 7.14 5.84
CA ALA A 10 -25.08 6.31 6.78
C ALA A 10 -23.56 6.42 6.54
N SER A 11 -23.13 6.49 5.29
CA SER A 11 -21.71 6.63 4.92
C SER A 11 -21.18 7.99 5.36
N ASP A 12 -21.95 9.05 5.11
CA ASP A 12 -21.61 10.42 5.50
C ASP A 12 -21.51 10.55 7.02
N GLU A 13 -22.36 9.88 7.80
CA GLU A 13 -22.25 9.86 9.27
C GLU A 13 -20.96 9.16 9.72
N LEU A 14 -20.61 7.99 9.16
CA LEU A 14 -19.37 7.29 9.48
C LEU A 14 -18.12 8.14 9.17
N ILE A 15 -18.14 8.88 8.07
CA ILE A 15 -17.03 9.73 7.65
C ILE A 15 -16.95 10.97 8.55
N THR A 16 -18.04 11.72 8.68
CA THR A 16 -18.04 13.04 9.32
C THR A 16 -17.97 12.98 10.83
N ARG A 17 -18.69 12.04 11.45
CA ARG A 17 -18.81 11.95 12.91
C ARG A 17 -17.74 11.06 13.53
N TYR A 18 -17.35 10.00 12.83
CA TYR A 18 -16.44 8.98 13.34
C TYR A 18 -15.10 8.91 12.61
N GLY A 19 -14.88 9.76 11.59
CA GLY A 19 -13.58 9.93 10.95
C GLY A 19 -13.17 8.78 10.03
N PHE A 20 -14.11 7.97 9.54
CA PHE A 20 -13.79 6.86 8.63
C PHE A 20 -13.36 7.39 7.26
N ALA A 21 -12.39 6.74 6.62
CA ALA A 21 -12.15 6.96 5.20
C ALA A 21 -13.37 6.46 4.39
N GLY A 22 -13.72 7.14 3.28
CA GLY A 22 -14.96 6.85 2.55
C GLY A 22 -15.08 5.41 2.03
N HIS A 23 -13.95 4.79 1.65
CA HIS A 23 -13.92 3.38 1.25
C HIS A 23 -14.15 2.45 2.45
N THR A 24 -13.64 2.81 3.64
CA THR A 24 -13.87 2.08 4.88
C THR A 24 -15.33 2.17 5.32
N ALA A 25 -15.92 3.36 5.30
CA ALA A 25 -17.35 3.56 5.61
C ALA A 25 -18.24 2.70 4.70
N SER A 26 -17.96 2.71 3.39
CA SER A 26 -18.68 1.89 2.40
C SER A 26 -18.54 0.39 2.67
N ALA A 27 -17.32 -0.08 2.95
CA ALA A 27 -17.06 -1.48 3.27
C ALA A 27 -17.83 -1.95 4.51
N TYR A 28 -17.87 -1.12 5.56
CA TYR A 28 -18.60 -1.41 6.80
C TYR A 28 -20.11 -1.49 6.56
N LEU A 29 -20.70 -0.54 5.81
CA LEU A 29 -22.13 -0.56 5.51
C LEU A 29 -22.54 -1.72 4.59
N ASN A 30 -21.62 -2.22 3.77
CA ASN A 30 -21.83 -3.41 2.96
C ASN A 30 -21.69 -4.71 3.78
N GLY A 31 -20.73 -4.77 4.70
CA GLY A 31 -20.51 -5.93 5.57
C GLY A 31 -21.54 -6.06 6.70
N TYR A 32 -22.12 -4.94 7.14
CA TYR A 32 -22.99 -4.89 8.32
C TYR A 32 -24.27 -4.12 8.04
N ALA A 33 -25.24 -4.78 7.38
CA ALA A 33 -26.51 -4.17 7.00
C ALA A 33 -27.32 -3.58 8.18
N HIS A 34 -27.14 -4.10 9.40
CA HIS A 34 -27.79 -3.60 10.62
C HIS A 34 -27.34 -2.17 11.02
N LEU A 35 -26.20 -1.70 10.51
CA LEU A 35 -25.77 -0.31 10.69
C LEU A 35 -26.72 0.66 9.98
N ARG A 36 -27.32 0.25 8.85
CA ARG A 36 -28.29 1.06 8.09
C ARG A 36 -29.65 1.17 8.78
N SER A 37 -29.92 0.32 9.77
CA SER A 37 -31.13 0.38 10.59
C SER A 37 -30.90 1.12 11.92
N GLY A 38 -29.74 1.77 12.08
CA GLY A 38 -29.39 2.53 13.29
C GLY A 38 -29.06 1.66 14.49
N THR A 39 -28.81 0.36 14.29
CA THR A 39 -28.38 -0.54 15.38
C THR A 39 -26.87 -0.37 15.58
N PRO A 40 -26.39 0.12 16.74
CA PRO A 40 -24.96 0.32 16.95
C PRO A 40 -24.24 -1.02 17.00
N MET A 41 -23.09 -1.11 16.31
CA MET A 41 -22.23 -2.28 16.40
C MET A 41 -21.57 -2.32 17.78
N LYS A 42 -21.93 -3.31 18.60
CA LYS A 42 -21.22 -3.58 19.86
C LYS A 42 -19.93 -4.35 19.54
N ALA A 43 -18.86 -3.63 19.24
CA ALA A 43 -17.55 -4.23 19.05
C ALA A 43 -16.96 -4.61 20.43
N THR A 44 -16.91 -5.91 20.74
CA THR A 44 -16.07 -6.40 21.85
C THR A 44 -14.66 -6.57 21.31
N ILE A 45 -13.82 -5.54 21.43
CA ILE A 45 -12.46 -5.58 20.92
C ILE A 45 -11.59 -6.31 21.94
N ASN A 46 -11.49 -7.64 21.83
CA ASN A 46 -10.43 -8.37 22.51
C ASN A 46 -9.12 -8.05 21.80
N ASN A 47 -8.38 -7.09 22.35
CA ASN A 47 -7.19 -6.43 21.78
C ASN A 47 -5.98 -7.37 21.54
N ALA A 48 -6.12 -8.68 21.75
CA ALA A 48 -5.10 -9.69 21.45
C ALA A 48 -5.05 -10.06 19.94
N GLY A 49 -6.06 -9.68 19.15
CA GLY A 49 -6.14 -9.98 17.71
C GLY A 49 -5.74 -8.85 16.76
N LEU A 50 -5.43 -7.64 17.28
CA LEU A 50 -5.11 -6.47 16.44
C LEU A 50 -3.60 -6.29 16.33
N ARG A 51 -3.03 -6.57 15.15
CA ARG A 51 -1.64 -6.22 14.83
C ARG A 51 -1.61 -4.92 14.04
N LEU A 52 -1.12 -3.86 14.66
CA LEU A 52 -0.78 -2.63 13.95
C LEU A 52 0.46 -2.89 13.08
N MET A 53 0.35 -2.70 11.77
CA MET A 53 1.47 -2.75 10.83
C MET A 53 1.79 -1.32 10.40
N PRO A 54 2.72 -0.62 11.08
CA PRO A 54 3.12 0.72 10.66
C PRO A 54 3.70 0.65 9.25
N GLY A 55 3.09 1.40 8.34
CA GLY A 55 3.61 1.63 6.99
C GLY A 55 4.51 2.86 6.96
N TYR A 56 5.29 3.00 5.89
CA TYR A 56 6.04 4.20 5.59
C TYR A 56 5.30 4.97 4.50
N ASP A 57 5.15 6.29 4.69
CA ASP A 57 4.74 7.16 3.59
C ASP A 57 5.89 7.23 2.58
N ARG A 58 5.60 6.97 1.31
CA ARG A 58 6.62 6.85 0.25
C ARG A 58 6.33 7.86 -0.83
N ASN A 59 7.32 8.66 -1.18
CA ASN A 59 7.25 9.64 -2.22
C ASN A 59 7.23 8.95 -3.61
N PRO A 60 6.13 9.05 -4.36
CA PRO A 60 6.03 8.45 -5.69
C PRO A 60 7.06 9.01 -6.69
N ASP A 61 7.55 10.24 -6.48
CA ASP A 61 8.54 10.84 -7.37
C ASP A 61 9.89 10.12 -7.29
N VAL A 62 10.26 9.58 -6.13
CA VAL A 62 11.48 8.76 -5.97
C VAL A 62 11.37 7.52 -6.86
N VAL A 63 10.22 6.86 -6.85
CA VAL A 63 9.96 5.68 -7.68
C VAL A 63 10.09 6.02 -9.16
N VAL A 64 9.46 7.12 -9.60
CA VAL A 64 9.50 7.55 -11.00
C VAL A 64 10.93 7.89 -11.43
N GLN A 65 11.66 8.68 -10.63
CA GLN A 65 13.02 9.10 -10.97
C GLN A 65 14.00 7.91 -11.04
N VAL A 66 13.92 6.97 -10.11
CA VAL A 66 14.76 5.76 -10.10
C VAL A 66 14.48 4.88 -11.33
N LEU A 67 13.20 4.67 -11.67
CA LEU A 67 12.83 3.90 -12.87
C LEU A 67 13.25 4.58 -14.17
N LEU A 68 13.17 5.92 -14.25
CA LEU A 68 13.65 6.70 -15.39
C LEU A 68 15.17 6.60 -15.54
N ARG A 69 15.93 6.75 -14.42
CA ARG A 69 17.39 6.61 -14.37
C ARG A 69 17.84 5.24 -14.87
N ALA A 70 17.13 4.18 -14.46
CA ALA A 70 17.46 2.81 -14.80
C ALA A 70 17.23 2.45 -16.29
N GLN A 71 16.40 3.21 -17.01
CA GLN A 71 16.10 2.99 -18.44
C GLN A 71 15.69 1.54 -18.78
N GLY A 72 15.03 0.86 -17.85
CA GLY A 72 14.61 -0.53 -18.01
C GLY A 72 15.72 -1.58 -17.88
N ILE A 73 16.90 -1.19 -17.37
CA ILE A 73 18.01 -2.08 -17.02
C ILE A 73 18.09 -2.21 -15.49
N CYS A 74 18.26 -3.44 -14.99
CA CYS A 74 18.47 -3.70 -13.58
C CYS A 74 19.82 -3.10 -13.13
N GLU A 75 19.82 -2.27 -12.10
CA GLU A 75 21.02 -1.58 -11.63
C GLU A 75 21.97 -2.49 -10.82
N ALA A 76 21.56 -3.73 -10.50
CA ALA A 76 22.42 -4.74 -9.87
C ALA A 76 23.07 -5.70 -10.88
N CYS A 77 22.28 -6.35 -11.74
CA CYS A 77 22.80 -7.38 -12.66
C CYS A 77 23.02 -6.88 -14.10
N ALA A 78 22.74 -5.61 -14.38
CA ALA A 78 22.84 -4.98 -15.70
C ALA A 78 22.02 -5.67 -16.82
N LYS A 79 21.08 -6.56 -16.48
CA LYS A 79 20.17 -7.20 -17.44
C LYS A 79 18.94 -6.34 -17.67
N PRO A 80 18.33 -6.38 -18.88
CA PRO A 80 17.06 -5.71 -19.12
C PRO A 80 15.95 -6.26 -18.23
N ALA A 81 14.91 -5.46 -18.01
CA ALA A 81 13.69 -5.87 -17.34
C ALA A 81 13.14 -7.16 -17.98
N PRO A 82 12.65 -8.12 -17.16
CA PRO A 82 12.24 -9.43 -17.66
C PRO A 82 11.02 -9.38 -18.58
N PHE A 83 10.17 -8.38 -18.43
CA PHE A 83 8.99 -8.16 -19.26
C PHE A 83 8.54 -6.69 -19.23
N ARG A 84 7.54 -6.38 -20.06
CA ARG A 84 6.87 -5.07 -20.09
C ARG A 84 5.50 -5.16 -19.42
N ARG A 85 5.12 -4.13 -18.67
CA ARG A 85 3.79 -4.02 -18.04
C ARG A 85 2.70 -4.06 -19.11
N SER A 86 1.68 -4.90 -18.95
CA SER A 86 0.55 -4.97 -19.89
C SER A 86 -0.27 -3.67 -19.93
N SER A 87 -0.29 -2.91 -18.83
CA SER A 87 -1.08 -1.68 -18.71
C SER A 87 -0.56 -0.51 -19.53
N ASN A 88 0.76 -0.40 -19.73
CA ASN A 88 1.37 0.78 -20.37
C ASN A 88 2.66 0.48 -21.17
N GLY A 89 3.04 -0.79 -21.34
CA GLY A 89 4.21 -1.21 -22.10
C GLY A 89 5.57 -0.86 -21.48
N THR A 90 5.61 -0.29 -20.28
CA THR A 90 6.88 0.12 -19.64
C THR A 90 7.67 -1.10 -19.11
N PRO A 91 9.01 -1.04 -19.07
CA PRO A 91 9.84 -2.12 -18.51
C PRO A 91 9.51 -2.38 -17.03
N TYR A 92 9.42 -3.65 -16.63
CA TYR A 92 9.12 -4.02 -15.25
C TYR A 92 10.38 -4.13 -14.39
N LEU A 93 10.60 -3.14 -13.52
CA LEU A 93 11.57 -3.17 -12.42
C LEU A 93 10.87 -2.80 -11.10
N GLU A 94 11.46 -3.20 -9.99
CA GLU A 94 11.03 -2.95 -8.63
C GLU A 94 12.01 -2.00 -7.94
N VAL A 95 11.53 -0.92 -7.34
CA VAL A 95 12.38 0.04 -6.62
C VAL A 95 12.63 -0.48 -5.21
N HIS A 96 13.90 -0.56 -4.84
CA HIS A 96 14.38 -1.06 -3.57
C HIS A 96 15.23 0.01 -2.87
N HIS A 97 14.97 0.26 -1.58
CA HIS A 97 15.83 1.11 -0.76
C HIS A 97 17.07 0.33 -0.30
N ILE A 98 18.26 0.83 -0.61
CA ILE A 98 19.56 0.22 -0.27
C ILE A 98 19.68 0.09 1.25
N VAL A 99 19.51 1.21 1.96
CA VAL A 99 19.21 1.21 3.39
C VAL A 99 17.70 1.19 3.53
N GLN A 100 17.15 0.09 4.02
CA GLN A 100 15.70 -0.06 4.17
C GLN A 100 15.13 1.02 5.09
N LEU A 101 13.93 1.53 4.75
CA LEU A 101 13.20 2.48 5.60
C LEU A 101 12.99 1.94 7.02
N ALA A 102 12.78 0.62 7.15
CA ALA A 102 12.65 -0.07 8.43
C ALA A 102 13.91 -0.03 9.31
N HIS A 103 15.06 0.25 8.72
CA HIS A 103 16.35 0.41 9.39
C HIS A 103 16.81 1.87 9.41
N GLY A 104 15.90 2.82 9.21
CA GLY A 104 16.20 4.26 9.25
C GLY A 104 16.80 4.82 7.98
N GLY A 105 16.67 4.12 6.84
CA GLY A 105 17.04 4.68 5.54
C GLY A 105 16.06 5.76 5.08
N ASP A 106 16.58 6.73 4.33
CA ASP A 106 15.78 7.82 3.79
C ASP A 106 15.05 7.42 2.50
N ASP A 107 13.87 7.99 2.27
CA ASP A 107 13.15 7.84 1.02
C ASP A 107 13.67 8.83 -0.04
N SER A 108 14.83 8.51 -0.61
CA SER A 108 15.54 9.35 -1.58
C SER A 108 15.98 8.55 -2.80
N VAL A 109 16.21 9.24 -3.91
CA VAL A 109 16.70 8.64 -5.16
C VAL A 109 18.09 8.04 -5.01
N ASP A 110 18.93 8.63 -4.15
CA ASP A 110 20.29 8.16 -3.87
C ASP A 110 20.29 6.87 -3.03
N ASN A 111 19.30 6.72 -2.14
CA ASN A 111 19.11 5.51 -1.35
C ASN A 111 18.23 4.46 -2.05
N ALA A 112 17.86 4.65 -3.32
CA ALA A 112 16.94 3.77 -4.03
C ALA A 112 17.53 3.25 -5.34
N GLN A 113 17.21 1.99 -5.66
CA GLN A 113 17.74 1.27 -6.81
C GLN A 113 16.64 0.51 -7.55
N ALA A 114 16.66 0.52 -8.88
CA ALA A 114 15.74 -0.26 -9.72
C ALA A 114 16.29 -1.67 -9.97
N LEU A 115 15.56 -2.68 -9.50
CA LEU A 115 15.98 -4.08 -9.54
C LEU A 115 15.00 -4.94 -10.34
N CYS A 116 15.51 -5.98 -11.00
CA CYS A 116 14.63 -7.04 -11.49
C CYS A 116 14.12 -7.88 -10.29
N PRO A 117 13.00 -8.61 -10.45
CA PRO A 117 12.42 -9.39 -9.35
C PRO A 117 13.42 -10.36 -8.71
N ASN A 118 14.30 -10.96 -9.50
CA ASN A 118 15.30 -11.90 -8.99
C ASN A 118 16.32 -11.21 -8.07
N CYS A 119 16.94 -10.12 -8.55
CA CYS A 119 17.90 -9.35 -7.76
C CYS A 119 17.24 -8.70 -6.55
N HIS A 120 16.00 -8.23 -6.67
CA HIS A 120 15.28 -7.65 -5.53
C HIS A 120 15.09 -8.67 -4.40
N ARG A 121 14.70 -9.91 -4.73
CA ARG A 121 14.55 -10.98 -3.75
C ARG A 121 15.89 -11.44 -3.18
N GLU A 122 16.94 -11.46 -3.99
CA GLU A 122 18.30 -11.77 -3.56
C GLU A 122 18.83 -10.74 -2.55
N MET A 123 18.55 -9.45 -2.72
CA MET A 123 18.94 -8.42 -1.74
C MET A 123 18.27 -8.62 -0.37
N HIS A 124 17.06 -9.19 -0.33
CA HIS A 124 16.34 -9.45 0.92
C HIS A 124 16.74 -10.78 1.59
N PHE A 125 17.03 -11.82 0.80
CA PHE A 125 17.09 -13.20 1.30
C PHE A 125 18.29 -14.01 0.78
N GLY A 126 19.06 -13.45 -0.14
CA GLY A 126 20.24 -14.07 -0.70
C GLY A 126 21.36 -14.19 0.33
N VAL A 127 22.28 -15.12 0.07
CA VAL A 127 23.48 -15.26 0.90
C VAL A 127 24.36 -14.04 0.65
N GLN A 128 24.59 -13.24 1.68
CA GLN A 128 25.59 -12.17 1.62
C GLN A 128 26.98 -12.83 1.68
N ALA A 129 27.80 -12.56 0.66
CA ALA A 129 29.17 -13.05 0.58
C ALA A 129 30.14 -12.13 1.31
#